data_AF-A0A7V3ABX0-F1
#
_entry.id   AF-A0A7V3ABX0-F1
#
_cell.length_a   1.000
_cell.length_b   1.000
_cell.length_c   1.000
_cell.angle_alpha   90.00
_cell.angle_beta   90.00
_cell.angle_gamma   90.00
#
_symmetry.space_group_name_H-M   'P 1'
#
loop_
_entity.id
_entity.type
_entity.pdbx_description
1 polymer ?
#
loop_
_entity_poly.entity_id
_entity_poly.type
_entity_poly.pdbx_seq_one_letter_code
_entity_poly.pdbx_strand_id
1 'polypeptide(L)'
;MPASLLHLVLRLLNTCDEPVIAASDVADYPAAQLLELVGAGILRETSRATEIARPLRYGAGESLIVRETARGLFGVAAEDDYHDPFPLTEEDVRQYSISVKGLVTEIRRRNQIVGSDVHIDDGLILIGTKQIPGVARFPVYLSLPNIDQAALLERALRARRGTAGTLAVVIVPEEVCITSDLQRTLDESGVQVVSLPETDALDGLALDWSAILQSAPGSITEKEQYVFRKKGQSWELTFEGRTTLVRESKGILYIAELMRSPGREVFVADLFAAARGVAHVPVGTGGETIDEKARRDYRRRAEDLKYQLAEAESNNDSGRCESIRLELEELADQILAGQGLSGRARRSQDDRDRIRKSVSMAIERAIGAIRKHAPALGEHLDKHIHRGYFLSYSGSIPWKF
;
A
#
# COMPACT_ATOMS: atom_id res chain seq x y z
N MET A 1 -12.38 31.21 10.40
CA MET A 1 -11.16 31.89 9.93
C MET A 1 -10.09 30.84 9.69
N PRO A 2 -9.37 30.86 8.57
CA PRO A 2 -8.14 30.07 8.37
C PRO A 2 -7.15 30.30 9.53
N ALA A 3 -6.35 29.30 9.88
CA ALA A 3 -5.38 29.42 10.98
C ALA A 3 -4.17 30.32 10.64
N SER A 4 -3.88 30.51 9.34
CA SER A 4 -2.78 31.35 8.85
C SER A 4 -3.09 31.95 7.48
N LEU A 5 -2.28 32.92 7.06
CA LEU A 5 -2.38 33.49 5.72
C LEU A 5 -2.01 32.46 4.63
N LEU A 6 -1.06 31.56 4.92
CA LEU A 6 -0.75 30.45 4.02
C LEU A 6 -1.95 29.49 3.87
N HIS A 7 -2.65 29.18 4.95
CA HIS A 7 -3.88 28.40 4.89
C HIS A 7 -4.97 29.08 4.07
N LEU A 8 -5.16 30.39 4.23
CA LEU A 8 -6.11 31.15 3.41
C LEU A 8 -5.74 31.01 1.92
N VAL A 9 -4.45 31.18 1.59
CA VAL A 9 -3.94 31.05 0.22
C VAL A 9 -4.21 29.66 -0.36
N LEU A 10 -3.86 28.60 0.37
CA LEU A 10 -4.05 27.21 -0.07
C LEU A 10 -5.53 26.88 -0.27
N ARG A 11 -6.39 27.33 0.65
CA ARG A 11 -7.84 27.17 0.54
C ARG A 11 -8.40 27.87 -0.69
N LEU A 12 -8.06 29.15 -0.88
CA LEU A 12 -8.55 29.94 -2.00
C LEU A 12 -8.13 29.34 -3.34
N LEU A 13 -6.88 28.90 -3.48
CA LEU A 13 -6.43 28.17 -4.67
C LEU A 13 -7.19 26.85 -4.87
N ASN A 14 -7.59 26.19 -3.78
CA ASN A 14 -8.31 24.92 -3.85
C ASN A 14 -9.77 25.09 -4.28
N THR A 15 -10.36 26.27 -4.08
CA THR A 15 -11.78 26.54 -4.32
C THR A 15 -12.06 27.53 -5.45
N CYS A 16 -11.06 28.25 -5.94
CA CYS A 16 -11.20 29.33 -6.94
C CYS A 16 -10.06 29.30 -7.95
N ASP A 17 -10.36 29.56 -9.24
CA ASP A 17 -9.36 29.52 -10.32
C ASP A 17 -8.39 30.70 -10.30
N GLU A 18 -8.84 31.90 -9.91
CA GLU A 18 -8.03 33.13 -9.87
C GLU A 18 -8.31 33.96 -8.61
N PRO A 19 -7.93 33.46 -7.43
CA PRO A 19 -8.20 34.17 -6.18
C PRO A 19 -7.36 35.43 -6.05
N VAL A 20 -8.01 36.49 -5.57
CA VAL A 20 -7.40 37.71 -5.06
C VAL A 20 -7.75 37.86 -3.58
N ILE A 21 -6.83 38.43 -2.80
CA ILE A 21 -7.01 38.66 -1.37
C ILE A 21 -6.96 40.17 -1.12
N ALA A 22 -8.00 40.72 -0.51
CA ALA A 22 -8.02 42.13 -0.12
C ALA A 22 -7.00 42.37 1.00
N ALA A 23 -6.38 43.56 1.03
CA ALA A 23 -5.42 43.89 2.08
C ALA A 23 -6.08 43.93 3.47
N SER A 24 -7.38 44.23 3.55
CA SER A 24 -8.17 44.10 4.78
C SER A 24 -8.15 42.68 5.34
N ASP A 25 -8.28 41.66 4.49
CA ASP A 25 -8.30 40.26 4.91
C ASP A 25 -6.89 39.80 5.32
N VAL A 26 -5.86 40.34 4.65
CA VAL A 26 -4.46 40.09 5.01
C VAL A 26 -4.11 40.72 6.37
N ALA A 27 -4.72 41.86 6.72
CA ALA A 27 -4.46 42.58 7.96
C ALA A 27 -4.90 41.81 9.22
N ASP A 28 -5.77 40.81 9.08
CA ASP A 28 -6.16 39.89 10.15
C ASP A 28 -5.03 38.91 10.56
N TYR A 29 -3.94 38.86 9.79
CA TYR A 29 -2.81 37.95 10.02
C TYR A 29 -1.53 38.72 10.39
N PRO A 30 -0.55 38.06 11.06
CA PRO A 30 0.72 38.68 11.40
C PRO A 30 1.47 39.19 10.15
N ALA A 31 1.93 40.44 10.17
CA ALA A 31 2.64 41.06 9.04
C ALA A 31 3.87 40.28 8.56
N ALA A 32 4.52 39.51 9.44
CA ALA A 32 5.63 38.63 9.07
C ALA A 32 5.22 37.55 8.05
N GLN A 33 4.00 37.02 8.14
CA GLN A 33 3.49 36.02 7.18
C GLN A 33 3.31 36.63 5.79
N LEU A 34 2.78 37.86 5.70
CA LEU A 34 2.67 38.57 4.42
C LEU A 34 4.06 38.78 3.79
N LEU A 35 5.02 39.27 4.57
CA LEU A 35 6.39 39.50 4.09
C LEU A 35 7.04 38.19 3.61
N GLU A 36 6.82 37.08 4.32
CA GLU A 36 7.32 35.77 3.94
C GLU A 36 6.71 35.30 2.60
N LEU A 37 5.38 35.38 2.44
CA LEU A 37 4.70 34.94 1.22
C LEU A 37 5.00 35.83 0.00
N VAL A 38 5.15 37.14 0.20
CA VAL A 38 5.61 38.08 -0.84
C VAL A 38 7.07 37.80 -1.20
N GLY A 39 7.93 37.56 -0.21
CA GLY A 39 9.34 37.21 -0.41
C GLY A 39 9.52 35.89 -1.16
N ALA A 40 8.65 34.92 -0.92
CA ALA A 40 8.59 33.66 -1.68
C ALA A 40 7.95 33.80 -3.07
N GLY A 41 7.41 34.99 -3.40
CA GLY A 41 6.74 35.27 -4.66
C GLY A 41 5.39 34.57 -4.82
N ILE A 42 4.81 34.07 -3.72
CA ILE A 42 3.48 33.43 -3.67
C ILE A 42 2.39 34.49 -3.68
N LEU A 43 2.56 35.60 -2.96
CA LEU A 43 1.68 36.75 -3.04
C LEU A 43 2.33 37.87 -3.85
N ARG A 44 1.53 38.51 -4.70
CA ARG A 44 1.95 39.69 -5.47
C ARG A 44 0.87 40.74 -5.42
N GLU A 45 1.26 41.94 -4.99
CA GLU A 45 0.39 43.11 -5.08
C GLU A 45 0.01 43.36 -6.55
N THR A 46 -1.27 43.58 -6.81
CA THR A 46 -1.81 43.83 -8.15
C THR A 46 -2.36 45.25 -8.27
N SER A 47 -2.96 45.56 -9.42
CA SER A 47 -3.75 46.78 -9.56
C SER A 47 -4.86 46.83 -8.52
N ARG A 48 -5.26 48.06 -8.17
CA ARG A 48 -6.37 48.33 -7.26
C ARG A 48 -7.62 47.50 -7.62
N ALA A 49 -8.32 47.03 -6.60
CA ALA A 49 -9.60 46.37 -6.76
C ALA A 49 -10.61 47.31 -7.43
N THR A 50 -11.40 46.77 -8.36
CA THR A 50 -12.48 47.50 -9.03
C THR A 50 -13.79 47.41 -8.26
N GLU A 51 -13.91 46.43 -7.38
CA GLU A 51 -15.04 46.20 -6.49
C GLU A 51 -14.51 45.63 -5.16
N ILE A 52 -15.04 46.11 -4.04
CA ILE A 52 -14.62 45.71 -2.69
C ILE A 52 -15.83 45.47 -1.80
N ALA A 53 -15.68 44.65 -0.75
CA ALA A 53 -16.67 44.63 0.31
C ALA A 53 -16.73 46.00 1.01
N ARG A 54 -17.92 46.41 1.48
CA ARG A 54 -18.06 47.69 2.20
C ARG A 54 -17.17 47.70 3.44
N PRO A 55 -16.24 48.67 3.58
CA PRO A 55 -15.39 48.76 4.75
C PRO A 55 -16.20 48.88 6.05
N LEU A 56 -15.80 48.14 7.09
CA LEU A 56 -16.54 48.06 8.36
C LEU A 56 -16.80 49.42 9.02
N ARG A 57 -15.93 50.42 8.80
CA ARG A 57 -16.10 51.80 9.29
C ARG A 57 -17.38 52.48 8.78
N TYR A 58 -17.97 51.97 7.70
CA TYR A 58 -19.23 52.45 7.14
C TYR A 58 -20.43 51.57 7.53
N GLY A 59 -20.25 50.57 8.39
CA GLY A 59 -21.29 49.61 8.75
C GLY A 59 -21.50 48.51 7.69
N ALA A 60 -22.39 47.57 8.00
CA ALA A 60 -22.76 46.50 7.06
C ALA A 60 -23.49 47.06 5.84
N GLY A 61 -23.24 46.49 4.67
CA GLY A 61 -23.89 46.87 3.42
C GLY A 61 -23.38 46.05 2.25
N GLU A 62 -23.86 46.39 1.05
CA GLU A 62 -23.48 45.75 -0.21
C GLU A 62 -22.04 46.12 -0.62
N SER A 63 -21.48 45.36 -1.56
CA SER A 63 -20.17 45.67 -2.16
C SER A 63 -20.17 47.06 -2.80
N LEU A 64 -19.00 47.67 -2.85
CA LEU A 64 -18.78 48.99 -3.42
C LEU A 64 -17.94 48.88 -4.69
N ILE A 65 -18.42 49.48 -5.77
CA ILE A 65 -17.68 49.67 -7.01
C ILE A 65 -16.71 50.84 -6.82
N VAL A 66 -15.42 50.60 -7.03
CA VAL A 66 -14.35 51.57 -6.84
C VAL A 66 -14.26 52.52 -8.03
N ARG A 67 -14.30 53.82 -7.75
CA ARG A 67 -14.18 54.91 -8.73
C ARG A 67 -13.07 55.86 -8.33
N GLU A 68 -12.11 56.03 -9.24
CA GLU A 68 -11.05 57.03 -9.11
C GLU A 68 -11.50 58.34 -9.75
N THR A 69 -11.42 59.42 -8.99
CA THR A 69 -11.76 60.77 -9.44
C THR A 69 -10.64 61.73 -9.12
N ALA A 70 -10.69 62.95 -9.66
CA ALA A 70 -9.75 64.02 -9.30
C ALA A 70 -9.74 64.36 -7.78
N ARG A 71 -10.77 63.94 -7.03
CA ARG A 71 -10.89 64.18 -5.58
C ARG A 71 -10.41 63.01 -4.72
N GLY A 72 -10.01 61.90 -5.33
CA GLY A 72 -9.57 60.68 -4.63
C GLY A 72 -10.37 59.44 -5.03
N LEU A 73 -10.22 58.37 -4.23
CA LEU A 73 -10.89 57.09 -4.40
C LEU A 73 -12.23 57.07 -3.67
N PHE A 74 -13.26 56.57 -4.34
CA PHE A 74 -14.62 56.47 -3.80
C PHE A 74 -15.28 55.14 -4.15
N GLY A 75 -16.15 54.65 -3.28
CA GLY A 75 -16.96 53.45 -3.49
C GLY A 75 -18.43 53.83 -3.66
N VAL A 76 -19.11 53.23 -4.63
CA VAL A 76 -20.56 53.39 -4.87
C VAL A 76 -21.26 52.03 -4.83
N ALA A 77 -22.44 51.95 -4.21
CA ALA A 77 -23.14 50.68 -4.00
C ALA A 77 -23.79 50.11 -5.28
N ALA A 78 -24.11 50.98 -6.25
CA ALA A 78 -24.63 50.60 -7.56
C ALA A 78 -24.04 51.52 -8.64
N GLU A 79 -24.05 51.06 -9.89
CA GLU A 79 -23.53 51.85 -11.02
C GLU A 79 -24.25 53.18 -11.22
N ASP A 80 -25.49 53.32 -10.74
CA ASP A 80 -26.33 54.51 -10.88
C ASP A 80 -26.41 55.38 -9.60
N ASP A 81 -25.79 54.96 -8.50
CA ASP A 81 -25.88 55.65 -7.20
C ASP A 81 -24.65 56.53 -6.92
N TYR A 82 -24.53 57.63 -7.67
CA TYR A 82 -23.42 58.60 -7.55
C TYR A 82 -23.65 59.69 -6.48
N HIS A 83 -24.80 59.69 -5.82
CA HIS A 83 -25.22 60.83 -5.01
C HIS A 83 -24.69 60.79 -3.56
N ASP A 84 -24.24 59.64 -3.06
CA ASP A 84 -23.61 59.49 -1.74
C ASP A 84 -22.41 58.52 -1.76
N PRO A 85 -21.27 58.90 -2.38
CA PRO A 85 -20.11 58.03 -2.51
C PRO A 85 -19.33 57.88 -1.20
N PHE A 86 -18.88 56.67 -0.89
CA PHE A 86 -18.06 56.37 0.28
C PHE A 86 -16.58 56.67 0.02
N PRO A 87 -15.89 57.52 0.79
CA PRO A 87 -14.45 57.74 0.63
C PRO A 87 -13.63 56.47 0.90
N LEU A 88 -12.70 56.15 0.00
CA LEU A 88 -11.81 54.98 0.13
C LEU A 88 -10.35 55.42 0.29
N THR A 89 -9.58 54.60 0.99
CA THR A 89 -8.13 54.71 1.14
C THR A 89 -7.42 53.76 0.18
N GLU A 90 -6.12 53.95 -0.04
CA GLU A 90 -5.32 52.99 -0.83
C GLU A 90 -5.38 51.58 -0.25
N GLU A 91 -5.41 51.45 1.09
CA GLU A 91 -5.46 50.14 1.74
C GLU A 91 -6.79 49.42 1.50
N ASP A 92 -7.90 50.14 1.32
CA ASP A 92 -9.21 49.53 1.05
C ASP A 92 -9.27 48.87 -0.32
N VAL A 93 -8.54 49.42 -1.29
CA VAL A 93 -8.52 48.95 -2.68
C VAL A 93 -7.29 48.10 -3.00
N ARG A 94 -6.38 47.95 -2.03
CA ARG A 94 -5.17 47.15 -2.18
C ARG A 94 -5.52 45.67 -2.14
N GLN A 95 -4.96 44.92 -3.07
CA GLN A 95 -5.21 43.48 -3.19
C GLN A 95 -3.96 42.74 -3.66
N TYR A 96 -3.93 41.45 -3.33
CA TYR A 96 -2.84 40.54 -3.67
C TYR A 96 -3.37 39.39 -4.52
N SER A 97 -2.74 39.16 -5.66
CA SER A 97 -2.92 37.93 -6.44
C SER A 97 -2.08 36.79 -5.86
N ILE A 98 -2.57 35.57 -6.06
CA ILE A 98 -1.86 34.36 -5.66
C ILE A 98 -1.13 33.77 -6.88
N SER A 99 0.19 33.64 -6.78
CA SER A 99 1.03 33.04 -7.82
C SER A 99 1.20 31.54 -7.60
N VAL A 100 0.50 30.73 -8.41
CA VAL A 100 0.70 29.27 -8.47
C VAL A 100 2.16 28.93 -8.78
N LYS A 101 2.83 29.71 -9.63
CA LYS A 101 4.26 29.53 -9.94
C LYS A 101 5.15 29.73 -8.72
N GLY A 102 4.87 30.75 -7.90
CA GLY A 102 5.57 30.99 -6.63
C GLY A 102 5.40 29.81 -5.69
N LEU A 103 4.16 29.33 -5.53
CA LEU A 103 3.84 28.18 -4.68
C LEU A 103 4.57 26.90 -5.14
N VAL A 104 4.52 26.58 -6.43
CA VAL A 104 5.22 25.41 -7.00
C VAL A 104 6.72 25.49 -6.79
N THR A 105 7.31 26.69 -6.97
CA THR A 105 8.74 26.91 -6.75
C THR A 105 9.12 26.62 -5.30
N GLU A 106 8.29 27.05 -4.36
CA GLU A 106 8.55 26.87 -2.93
C GLU A 106 8.34 25.43 -2.48
N ILE A 107 7.27 24.76 -2.93
CA ILE A 107 7.07 23.31 -2.72
C ILE A 107 8.27 22.55 -3.28
N ARG A 108 8.72 22.88 -4.49
CA ARG A 108 9.87 22.24 -5.14
C ARG A 108 11.15 22.38 -4.32
N ARG A 109 11.45 23.61 -3.87
CA ARG A 109 12.63 23.95 -3.06
C ARG A 109 12.64 23.16 -1.75
N ARG A 110 11.55 23.21 -1.00
CA ARG A 110 11.44 22.59 0.34
C ARG A 110 11.45 21.07 0.29
N ASN A 111 10.93 20.50 -0.79
CA ASN A 111 10.89 19.05 -0.97
C ASN A 111 12.04 18.50 -1.80
N GLN A 112 13.04 19.30 -2.19
CA GLN A 112 14.17 18.86 -3.01
C GLN A 112 13.71 18.14 -4.29
N ILE A 113 12.69 18.68 -4.95
CA ILE A 113 12.14 18.14 -6.20
C ILE A 113 12.90 18.75 -7.37
N VAL A 114 13.28 17.94 -8.35
CA VAL A 114 14.00 18.42 -9.54
C VAL A 114 13.00 18.82 -10.61
N GLY A 115 13.04 20.07 -11.07
CA GLY A 115 12.22 20.57 -12.17
C GLY A 115 12.62 22.00 -12.54
N SER A 116 12.38 22.39 -13.79
CA SER A 116 12.67 23.75 -14.30
C SER A 116 11.38 24.52 -14.50
N ASP A 117 10.48 24.01 -15.34
CA ASP A 117 9.29 24.73 -15.78
C ASP A 117 8.06 24.34 -14.96
N VAL A 118 7.09 25.26 -14.90
CA VAL A 118 5.77 25.00 -14.31
C VAL A 118 4.82 24.78 -15.48
N HIS A 119 4.40 23.53 -15.67
CA HIS A 119 3.43 23.17 -16.69
C HIS A 119 2.09 22.91 -16.02
N ILE A 120 1.05 23.59 -16.51
CA ILE A 120 -0.33 23.48 -16.01
C ILE A 120 -1.15 22.81 -17.11
N ASP A 121 -1.70 21.64 -16.81
CA ASP A 121 -2.58 20.87 -17.69
C ASP A 121 -3.96 20.74 -17.03
N ASP A 122 -4.84 21.71 -17.28
CA ASP A 122 -6.24 21.71 -16.80
C ASP A 122 -6.34 21.37 -15.29
N GLY A 123 -5.60 22.16 -14.50
CA GLY A 123 -5.53 22.05 -13.05
C GLY A 123 -4.58 20.99 -12.49
N LEU A 124 -3.98 20.16 -13.34
CA LEU A 124 -2.86 19.29 -12.95
C LEU A 124 -1.53 19.99 -13.23
N ILE A 125 -0.79 20.32 -12.19
CA ILE A 125 0.42 21.13 -12.28
C ILE A 125 1.63 20.24 -11.99
N LEU A 126 2.54 20.07 -12.96
CA LEU A 126 3.77 19.31 -12.73
C LEU A 126 4.75 20.13 -11.89
N ILE A 127 5.00 19.69 -10.65
CA ILE A 127 6.01 20.31 -9.78
C ILE A 127 7.40 19.89 -10.22
N GLY A 128 7.57 18.62 -10.58
CA GLY A 128 8.84 18.06 -11.05
C GLY A 128 8.98 16.58 -10.72
N THR A 129 10.22 16.10 -10.65
CA THR A 129 10.54 14.72 -10.31
C THR A 129 11.23 14.65 -8.95
N LYS A 130 10.65 13.89 -8.02
CA LYS A 130 11.30 13.54 -6.76
C LYS A 130 12.21 12.34 -6.98
N GLN A 131 13.42 12.45 -6.44
CA GLN A 131 14.39 11.36 -6.43
C GLN A 131 14.71 11.03 -4.98
N ILE A 132 14.55 9.76 -4.62
CA ILE A 132 14.95 9.22 -3.33
C ILE A 132 16.04 8.20 -3.62
N PRO A 133 17.31 8.52 -3.31
CA PRO A 133 18.46 7.68 -3.66
C PRO A 133 18.25 6.23 -3.23
N GLY A 134 18.43 5.30 -4.17
CA GLY A 134 18.30 3.86 -3.90
C GLY A 134 16.88 3.34 -3.70
N VAL A 135 15.85 4.19 -3.73
CA VAL A 135 14.45 3.79 -3.49
C VAL A 135 13.59 3.97 -4.73
N ALA A 136 13.40 5.22 -5.17
CA ALA A 136 12.46 5.51 -6.25
C ALA A 136 12.71 6.86 -6.91
N ARG A 137 12.27 6.96 -8.16
CA ARG A 137 12.18 8.20 -8.94
C ARG A 137 10.78 8.32 -9.51
N PHE A 138 10.09 9.40 -9.19
CA PHE A 138 8.70 9.58 -9.58
C PHE A 138 8.33 11.05 -9.77
N PRO A 139 7.36 11.36 -10.66
CA PRO A 139 6.84 12.71 -10.78
C PRO A 139 5.96 13.08 -9.59
N VAL A 140 5.98 14.38 -9.28
CA VAL A 140 5.15 15.01 -8.25
C VAL A 140 4.33 16.10 -8.93
N TYR A 141 3.03 16.07 -8.70
CA TYR A 141 2.05 17.01 -9.22
C TYR A 141 1.36 17.75 -8.09
N LEU A 142 0.81 18.91 -8.39
CA LEU A 142 -0.13 19.67 -7.56
C LEU A 142 -1.47 19.71 -8.30
N SER A 143 -2.56 19.33 -7.65
CA SER A 143 -3.91 19.40 -8.22
C SER A 143 -4.66 20.61 -7.67
N LEU A 144 -5.14 21.50 -8.54
CA LEU A 144 -5.84 22.74 -8.22
C LEU A 144 -6.81 23.13 -9.36
N PRO A 145 -8.01 23.68 -9.08
CA PRO A 145 -8.73 23.64 -7.80
C PRO A 145 -9.45 22.29 -7.63
N ASN A 146 -9.65 21.80 -6.41
CA ASN A 146 -10.34 20.52 -6.14
C ASN A 146 -11.77 20.75 -5.64
N ILE A 147 -12.59 21.41 -6.46
CA ILE A 147 -13.98 21.80 -6.14
C ILE A 147 -14.88 20.56 -5.96
N ASP A 148 -14.61 19.49 -6.72
CA ASP A 148 -15.28 18.21 -6.58
C ASP A 148 -14.29 17.02 -6.69
N GLN A 149 -14.74 15.85 -6.24
CA GLN A 149 -13.91 14.63 -6.22
C GLN A 149 -13.67 14.04 -7.62
N ALA A 150 -14.55 14.29 -8.58
CA ALA A 150 -14.42 13.76 -9.94
C ALA A 150 -13.26 14.46 -10.68
N ALA A 151 -13.17 15.78 -10.56
CA ALA A 151 -12.08 16.58 -11.11
C ALA A 151 -10.71 16.15 -10.52
N LEU A 152 -10.65 15.91 -9.20
CA LEU A 152 -9.44 15.37 -8.56
C LEU A 152 -9.09 13.99 -9.11
N LEU A 153 -10.05 13.08 -9.23
CA LEU A 153 -9.81 11.74 -9.76
C LEU A 153 -9.29 11.78 -11.20
N GLU A 154 -9.93 12.56 -12.08
CA GLU A 154 -9.52 12.67 -13.48
C GLU A 154 -8.08 13.20 -13.61
N ARG A 155 -7.71 14.21 -12.81
CA ARG A 155 -6.34 14.73 -12.75
C ARG A 155 -5.36 13.71 -12.19
N ALA A 156 -5.74 12.99 -11.13
CA ALA A 156 -4.91 11.94 -10.55
C ALA A 156 -4.63 10.81 -11.55
N LEU A 157 -5.65 10.35 -12.29
CA LEU A 157 -5.48 9.34 -13.34
C LEU A 157 -4.69 9.86 -14.55
N ARG A 158 -4.79 11.17 -14.87
CA ARG A 158 -3.94 11.79 -15.91
C ARG A 158 -2.46 11.80 -15.50
N ALA A 159 -2.15 12.07 -14.23
CA ALA A 159 -0.78 12.02 -13.71
C ALA A 159 -0.10 10.66 -13.98
N ARG A 160 -0.88 9.56 -13.97
CA ARG A 160 -0.38 8.22 -14.30
C ARG A 160 0.02 8.06 -15.77
N ARG A 161 -0.74 8.61 -16.71
CA ARG A 161 -0.53 8.39 -18.17
C ARG A 161 0.85 8.82 -18.66
N GLY A 162 1.52 9.73 -17.94
CA GLY A 162 2.89 10.18 -18.23
C GLY A 162 4.01 9.32 -17.63
N THR A 163 3.69 8.25 -16.87
CA THR A 163 4.67 7.44 -16.13
C THR A 163 4.78 6.02 -16.68
N ALA A 164 5.99 5.59 -16.98
CA ALA A 164 6.30 4.22 -17.41
C ALA A 164 6.26 3.23 -16.23
N GLY A 165 5.13 3.15 -15.52
CA GLY A 165 4.93 2.19 -14.43
C GLY A 165 5.38 2.64 -13.03
N THR A 166 6.03 3.80 -12.89
CA THR A 166 6.48 4.38 -11.60
C THR A 166 5.34 5.01 -10.80
N LEU A 167 5.43 5.00 -9.46
CA LEU A 167 4.53 5.77 -8.58
C LEU A 167 4.37 7.21 -9.10
N ALA A 168 3.19 7.81 -8.98
CA ALA A 168 2.99 9.25 -9.13
C ALA A 168 2.41 9.82 -7.84
N VAL A 169 2.93 10.97 -7.38
CA VAL A 169 2.39 11.65 -6.19
C VAL A 169 1.65 12.91 -6.61
N VAL A 170 0.41 13.05 -6.15
CA VAL A 170 -0.45 14.20 -6.39
C VAL A 170 -0.70 14.89 -5.07
N ILE A 171 -0.19 16.11 -4.94
CA ILE A 171 -0.37 16.96 -3.78
C ILE A 171 -1.69 17.71 -3.93
N VAL A 172 -2.48 17.73 -2.86
CA VAL A 172 -3.68 18.57 -2.71
C VAL A 172 -3.48 19.56 -1.57
N PRO A 173 -4.04 20.79 -1.63
CA PRO A 173 -3.77 21.83 -0.63
C PRO A 173 -4.40 21.58 0.74
N GLU A 174 -5.53 20.87 0.77
CA GLU A 174 -6.29 20.55 1.98
C GLU A 174 -6.65 19.05 1.98
N GLU A 175 -7.02 18.51 3.14
CA GLU A 175 -7.50 17.13 3.25
C GLU A 175 -8.76 16.92 2.41
N VAL A 176 -8.77 15.85 1.63
CA VAL A 176 -9.92 15.44 0.82
C VAL A 176 -10.44 14.12 1.37
N CYS A 177 -11.75 14.04 1.63
CA CYS A 177 -12.41 12.80 2.03
C CYS A 177 -12.47 11.82 0.86
N ILE A 178 -11.47 10.95 0.72
CA ILE A 178 -11.44 9.93 -0.34
C ILE A 178 -12.28 8.71 0.09
N THR A 179 -13.23 8.30 -0.75
CA THR A 179 -14.02 7.07 -0.51
C THR A 179 -13.14 5.82 -0.72
N SER A 180 -13.51 4.68 -0.12
CA SER A 180 -12.73 3.44 -0.27
C SER A 180 -12.59 2.97 -1.72
N ASP A 181 -13.61 3.17 -2.54
CA ASP A 181 -13.60 2.80 -3.96
C ASP A 181 -12.69 3.71 -4.77
N LEU A 182 -12.69 5.01 -4.44
CA LEU A 182 -11.77 5.98 -5.02
C LEU A 182 -10.33 5.68 -4.64
N GLN A 183 -10.08 5.36 -3.36
CA GLN A 183 -8.77 4.96 -2.87
C GLN A 183 -8.26 3.71 -3.60
N ARG A 184 -9.10 2.67 -3.76
CA ARG A 184 -8.73 1.47 -4.53
C ARG A 184 -8.35 1.81 -5.97
N THR A 185 -9.10 2.70 -6.62
CA THR A 185 -8.84 3.11 -8.01
C THR A 185 -7.49 3.82 -8.14
N LEU A 186 -7.17 4.70 -7.18
CA LEU A 186 -5.88 5.39 -7.10
C LEU A 186 -4.74 4.39 -6.84
N ASP A 187 -4.96 3.43 -5.94
CA ASP A 187 -4.00 2.39 -5.60
C ASP A 187 -3.66 1.49 -6.79
N GLU A 188 -4.68 0.98 -7.49
CA GLU A 188 -4.53 0.18 -8.71
C GLU A 188 -3.82 0.97 -9.83
N SER A 189 -4.00 2.28 -9.84
CA SER A 189 -3.37 3.18 -10.80
C SER A 189 -1.94 3.56 -10.42
N GLY A 190 -1.45 3.22 -9.22
CA GLY A 190 -0.13 3.61 -8.73
C GLY A 190 -0.01 5.13 -8.52
N VAL A 191 -1.12 5.78 -8.15
CA VAL A 191 -1.18 7.21 -7.87
C VAL A 191 -1.44 7.39 -6.38
N GLN A 192 -0.63 8.21 -5.72
CA GLN A 192 -0.80 8.54 -4.33
C GLN A 192 -1.21 10.00 -4.18
N VAL A 193 -2.38 10.23 -3.59
CA VAL A 193 -2.86 11.56 -3.26
C VAL A 193 -2.43 11.90 -1.83
N VAL A 194 -1.84 13.07 -1.64
CA VAL A 194 -1.31 13.54 -0.34
C VAL A 194 -1.75 14.97 -0.11
N SER A 195 -2.31 15.27 1.05
CA SER A 195 -2.60 16.64 1.46
C SER A 195 -1.37 17.34 2.04
N LEU A 196 -1.27 18.66 1.83
CA LEU A 196 -0.36 19.48 2.61
C LEU A 196 -0.83 19.51 4.07
N PRO A 197 0.08 19.42 5.06
CA PRO A 197 -0.29 19.50 6.45
C PRO A 197 -0.80 20.90 6.78
N GLU A 198 -1.68 20.99 7.78
CA GLU A 198 -2.07 22.29 8.29
C GLU A 198 -0.87 22.97 8.96
N THR A 199 -0.41 24.10 8.41
CA THR A 199 0.76 24.84 8.89
C THR A 199 0.65 26.36 8.72
N ASP A 200 1.32 27.08 9.62
CA ASP A 200 1.32 28.55 9.66
C ASP A 200 2.51 29.19 8.96
N ALA A 201 3.52 28.39 8.62
CA ALA A 201 4.76 28.83 8.00
C ALA A 201 5.01 28.08 6.70
N LEU A 202 5.82 28.65 5.81
CA LEU A 202 6.23 27.96 4.59
C LEU A 202 6.92 26.62 4.89
N ASP A 203 7.49 26.44 6.08
CA ASP A 203 8.08 25.18 6.56
C ASP A 203 7.15 23.98 6.47
N GLY A 204 5.85 24.14 6.67
CA GLY A 204 4.92 23.01 6.51
C GLY A 204 4.58 22.66 5.06
N LEU A 205 5.12 23.36 4.05
CA LEU A 205 5.11 22.84 2.68
C LEU A 205 6.08 21.65 2.49
N ALA A 206 6.97 21.39 3.46
CA ALA A 206 7.82 20.22 3.45
C ALA A 206 7.04 18.95 3.84
N LEU A 207 7.04 17.97 2.96
CA LEU A 207 6.34 16.70 3.14
C LEU A 207 7.25 15.64 3.77
N ASP A 208 6.66 14.78 4.60
CA ASP A 208 7.31 13.55 5.05
C ASP A 208 7.26 12.48 3.96
N TRP A 209 8.26 12.54 3.07
CA TRP A 209 8.40 11.58 1.98
C TRP A 209 8.57 10.13 2.46
N SER A 210 9.06 9.92 3.68
CA SER A 210 9.22 8.55 4.21
C SER A 210 7.86 7.95 4.56
N ALA A 211 6.98 8.71 5.20
CA ALA A 211 5.62 8.31 5.52
C ALA A 211 4.75 8.17 4.26
N ILE A 212 4.89 9.09 3.30
CA ILE A 212 4.24 9.01 1.99
C ILE A 212 4.66 7.72 1.29
N LEU A 213 5.96 7.47 1.17
CA LEU A 213 6.41 6.24 0.53
C LEU A 213 5.97 4.98 1.28
N GLN A 214 5.84 4.97 2.61
CA GLN A 214 5.33 3.81 3.36
C GLN A 214 3.83 3.53 3.13
N SER A 215 3.07 4.59 2.83
CA SER A 215 1.64 4.51 2.53
C SER A 215 1.34 4.36 1.03
N ALA A 216 2.37 4.48 0.17
CA ALA A 216 2.22 4.36 -1.26
C ALA A 216 1.72 2.95 -1.67
N PRO A 217 0.76 2.86 -2.61
CA PRO A 217 0.39 1.60 -3.24
C PRO A 217 1.62 1.06 -3.99
N GLY A 218 2.13 -0.11 -3.57
CA GLY A 218 3.38 -0.67 -4.08
C GLY A 218 4.65 -0.22 -3.34
N SER A 219 4.53 0.44 -2.18
CA SER A 219 5.63 0.62 -1.23
C SER A 219 6.30 -0.72 -0.91
N ILE A 220 7.62 -0.69 -0.80
CA ILE A 220 8.56 -1.82 -0.69
C ILE A 220 8.47 -2.55 0.68
N THR A 221 7.28 -2.57 1.27
CA THR A 221 6.93 -3.56 2.28
C THR A 221 5.73 -4.31 1.74
N GLU A 222 5.98 -5.52 1.25
CA GLU A 222 5.03 -6.62 1.14
C GLU A 222 4.09 -6.68 2.37
N LYS A 223 3.05 -5.85 2.42
CA LYS A 223 1.96 -6.05 3.36
C LYS A 223 1.02 -7.04 2.72
N GLU A 224 1.41 -8.29 2.93
CA GLU A 224 0.46 -9.38 3.16
C GLU A 224 -0.40 -9.80 1.95
N GLN A 225 0.11 -9.67 0.72
CA GLN A 225 -0.58 -10.28 -0.44
C GLN A 225 -0.75 -11.80 -0.29
N TYR A 226 0.19 -12.45 0.40
CA TYR A 226 0.21 -13.88 0.66
C TYR A 226 0.46 -14.16 2.14
N VAL A 227 -0.61 -14.32 2.92
CA VAL A 227 -0.55 -14.60 4.36
C VAL A 227 -1.20 -15.93 4.66
N PHE A 228 -0.57 -16.69 5.55
CA PHE A 228 -1.07 -17.93 6.09
C PHE A 228 -0.71 -18.01 7.58
N ARG A 229 -1.40 -17.22 8.43
CA ARG A 229 -1.06 -17.11 9.85
C ARG A 229 -2.19 -17.51 10.79
N LYS A 230 -1.83 -18.00 11.98
CA LYS A 230 -2.79 -18.32 13.03
C LYS A 230 -3.18 -17.05 13.80
N LYS A 231 -4.49 -16.78 13.89
CA LYS A 231 -5.09 -15.64 14.60
C LYS A 231 -6.13 -16.14 15.60
N GLY A 232 -5.69 -16.40 16.83
CA GLY A 232 -6.54 -16.98 17.88
C GLY A 232 -6.96 -18.41 17.56
N GLN A 233 -8.27 -18.66 17.43
CA GLN A 233 -8.86 -19.97 17.08
C GLN A 233 -9.14 -20.14 15.57
N SER A 234 -8.71 -19.18 14.75
CA SER A 234 -8.91 -19.18 13.30
C SER A 234 -7.58 -18.88 12.59
N TRP A 235 -7.56 -19.14 11.29
CA TRP A 235 -6.44 -18.84 10.40
C TRP A 235 -6.82 -17.68 9.49
N GLU A 236 -5.94 -16.70 9.40
CA GLU A 236 -6.04 -15.59 8.46
C GLU A 236 -5.26 -15.96 7.20
N LEU A 237 -5.99 -16.08 6.10
CA LEU A 237 -5.47 -16.47 4.81
C LEU A 237 -5.65 -15.29 3.85
N THR A 238 -4.55 -14.72 3.36
CA THR A 238 -4.59 -13.68 2.33
C THR A 238 -3.97 -14.21 1.06
N PHE A 239 -4.67 -14.08 -0.07
CA PHE A 239 -4.18 -14.47 -1.39
C PHE A 239 -4.53 -13.39 -2.39
N GLU A 240 -3.51 -12.84 -3.06
CA GLU A 240 -3.65 -11.70 -3.99
C GLU A 240 -4.42 -10.52 -3.36
N GLY A 241 -4.14 -10.25 -2.08
CA GLY A 241 -4.77 -9.16 -1.31
C GLY A 241 -6.19 -9.44 -0.80
N ARG A 242 -6.78 -10.61 -1.08
CA ARG A 242 -8.09 -11.01 -0.52
C ARG A 242 -7.90 -11.84 0.74
N THR A 243 -8.34 -11.30 1.87
CA THR A 243 -8.24 -11.95 3.18
C THR A 243 -9.51 -12.72 3.54
N THR A 244 -9.37 -13.94 4.03
CA THR A 244 -10.44 -14.75 4.59
C THR A 244 -10.03 -15.37 5.92
N LEU A 245 -11.00 -15.59 6.81
CA LEU A 245 -10.80 -16.27 8.08
C LEU A 245 -11.38 -17.67 7.99
N VAL A 246 -10.54 -18.68 8.21
CA VAL A 246 -10.96 -20.08 8.20
C VAL A 246 -10.80 -20.65 9.61
N ARG A 247 -11.80 -21.40 10.06
CA ARG A 247 -11.75 -22.09 11.36
C ARG A 247 -10.58 -23.06 11.41
N GLU A 248 -9.86 -23.11 12.53
CA GLU A 248 -8.77 -24.06 12.72
C GLU A 248 -9.23 -25.51 12.49
N SER A 249 -8.42 -26.26 11.72
CA SER A 249 -8.60 -27.70 11.50
C SER A 249 -7.25 -28.38 11.30
N LYS A 250 -7.20 -29.70 11.52
CA LYS A 250 -5.97 -30.49 11.32
C LYS A 250 -5.44 -30.38 9.88
N GLY A 251 -6.33 -30.30 8.89
CA GLY A 251 -5.94 -30.11 7.50
C GLY A 251 -5.23 -28.79 7.25
N ILE A 252 -5.68 -27.70 7.87
CA ILE A 252 -5.03 -26.37 7.75
C ILE A 252 -3.64 -26.38 8.40
N LEU A 253 -3.49 -27.07 9.54
CA LEU A 253 -2.19 -27.25 10.18
C LEU A 253 -1.22 -28.03 9.28
N TYR A 254 -1.68 -29.11 8.64
CA TYR A 254 -0.86 -29.87 7.69
C TYR A 254 -0.44 -29.01 6.50
N ILE A 255 -1.37 -28.22 5.94
CA ILE A 255 -1.08 -27.31 4.82
C ILE A 255 -0.05 -26.25 5.23
N ALA A 256 -0.21 -25.62 6.40
CA ALA A 256 0.74 -24.64 6.91
C ALA A 256 2.16 -25.22 7.00
N GLU A 257 2.28 -26.45 7.50
CA GLU A 257 3.59 -27.09 7.67
C GLU A 257 4.25 -27.41 6.34
N LEU A 258 3.49 -27.90 5.36
CA LEU A 258 4.00 -28.13 4.00
C LEU A 258 4.44 -26.81 3.34
N MET A 259 3.68 -25.73 3.53
CA MET A 259 3.99 -24.43 2.93
C MET A 259 5.17 -23.72 3.60
N ARG A 260 5.51 -24.04 4.85
CA ARG A 260 6.73 -23.51 5.52
C ARG A 260 8.02 -24.08 4.95
N SER A 261 7.95 -25.21 4.26
CA SER A 261 9.09 -25.83 3.58
C SER A 261 8.73 -26.18 2.12
N PRO A 262 8.55 -25.18 1.23
CA PRO A 262 8.23 -25.43 -0.17
C PRO A 262 9.28 -26.32 -0.84
N GLY A 263 8.83 -27.24 -1.70
CA GLY A 263 9.67 -28.21 -2.42
C GLY A 263 10.20 -29.35 -1.56
N ARG A 264 10.05 -29.30 -0.23
CA ARG A 264 10.49 -30.37 0.67
C ARG A 264 9.40 -31.43 0.81
N GLU A 265 9.78 -32.68 0.60
CA GLU A 265 8.94 -33.82 0.90
C GLU A 265 8.96 -34.15 2.40
N VAL A 266 7.77 -34.28 3.00
CA VAL A 266 7.53 -34.58 4.41
C VAL A 266 6.84 -35.95 4.53
N PHE A 267 7.37 -36.83 5.37
CA PHE A 267 6.77 -38.14 5.60
C PHE A 267 5.45 -38.01 6.38
N VAL A 268 4.43 -38.78 5.96
CA VAL A 268 3.06 -38.64 6.47
C VAL A 268 2.93 -38.90 7.97
N ALA A 269 3.75 -39.78 8.53
CA ALA A 269 3.75 -40.06 9.97
C ALA A 269 4.30 -38.88 10.78
N ASP A 270 5.33 -38.21 10.29
CA ASP A 270 5.94 -37.04 10.94
C ASP A 270 4.93 -35.88 10.96
N LEU A 271 4.26 -35.65 9.84
CA LEU A 271 3.22 -34.63 9.71
C LEU A 271 2.04 -34.93 10.66
N PHE A 272 1.63 -36.19 10.77
CA PHE A 272 0.57 -36.64 11.68
C PHE A 272 0.95 -36.50 13.16
N ALA A 273 2.21 -36.75 13.52
CA ALA A 273 2.72 -36.57 14.88
C ALA A 273 2.80 -35.08 15.26
N ALA A 274 3.32 -34.24 14.36
CA ALA A 274 3.44 -32.79 14.57
C ALA A 274 2.09 -32.12 14.87
N ALA A 275 1.03 -32.46 14.13
CA ALA A 275 -0.30 -31.88 14.35
C ALA A 275 -1.02 -32.35 15.63
N ARG A 276 -0.51 -33.37 16.33
CA ARG A 276 -1.03 -33.81 17.63
C ARG A 276 -0.35 -33.13 18.82
N GLY A 277 0.57 -32.18 18.57
CA GLY A 277 1.31 -31.51 19.64
C GLY A 277 2.31 -32.42 20.34
N VAL A 278 2.63 -33.58 19.75
CA VAL A 278 3.75 -34.40 20.18
C VAL A 278 4.99 -33.77 19.55
N ALA A 279 5.48 -32.71 20.18
CA ALA A 279 6.84 -32.25 19.94
C ALA A 279 7.78 -33.44 20.15
N HIS A 280 8.80 -33.56 19.30
CA HIS A 280 9.91 -34.47 19.50
C HIS A 280 10.26 -34.59 20.99
N VAL A 281 10.26 -35.81 21.51
CA VAL A 281 10.78 -36.13 22.85
C VAL A 281 12.18 -35.49 22.97
N PRO A 282 12.45 -34.65 23.98
CA PRO A 282 13.63 -33.82 24.01
C PRO A 282 14.93 -34.64 24.10
N VAL A 283 15.92 -34.12 23.38
CA VAL A 283 17.32 -34.56 23.35
C VAL A 283 18.06 -33.92 24.53
N GLY A 284 18.79 -34.77 25.27
CA GLY A 284 19.86 -34.41 26.23
C GLY A 284 19.47 -34.69 27.68
N THR A 285 20.16 -35.53 28.46
CA THR A 285 21.60 -35.87 28.47
C THR A 285 21.84 -37.37 28.69
N GLY A 286 22.62 -37.98 27.79
CA GLY A 286 23.29 -39.27 28.03
C GLY A 286 22.73 -40.44 27.24
N GLY A 287 23.44 -40.83 26.17
CA GLY A 287 23.30 -42.13 25.53
C GLY A 287 23.15 -42.03 24.02
N GLU A 288 24.27 -42.07 23.30
CA GLU A 288 24.27 -42.45 21.89
C GLU A 288 23.51 -43.78 21.74
N THR A 289 22.42 -43.76 20.99
CA THR A 289 21.78 -44.99 20.51
C THR A 289 21.95 -45.08 19.00
N ILE A 290 22.06 -46.32 18.54
CA ILE A 290 22.39 -46.81 17.20
C ILE A 290 21.51 -46.20 16.06
N ASP A 291 20.47 -45.44 16.39
CA ASP A 291 19.40 -44.96 15.50
C ASP A 291 19.75 -43.68 14.69
N GLU A 292 20.60 -42.77 15.17
CA GLU A 292 20.85 -41.50 14.44
C GLU A 292 21.77 -41.67 13.21
N LYS A 293 22.73 -42.60 13.28
CA LYS A 293 23.59 -42.94 12.13
C LYS A 293 22.78 -43.64 11.03
N ALA A 294 21.90 -44.57 11.41
CA ALA A 294 21.00 -45.27 10.49
C ALA A 294 20.05 -44.28 9.78
N ARG A 295 19.46 -43.33 10.52
CA ARG A 295 18.59 -42.28 9.93
C ARG A 295 19.29 -41.41 8.90
N ARG A 296 20.53 -41.01 9.15
CA ARG A 296 21.32 -40.22 8.19
C ARG A 296 21.65 -41.02 6.94
N ASP A 297 21.98 -42.30 7.10
CA ASP A 297 22.33 -43.18 5.99
C ASP A 297 21.09 -43.51 5.13
N TYR A 298 19.92 -43.73 5.75
CA TYR A 298 18.65 -43.87 5.04
C TYR A 298 18.23 -42.59 4.31
N ARG A 299 18.37 -41.41 4.94
CA ARG A 299 18.08 -40.14 4.29
C ARG A 299 18.94 -39.94 3.03
N ARG A 300 20.23 -40.24 3.13
CA ARG A 300 21.16 -40.20 1.99
C ARG A 300 20.75 -41.18 0.89
N ARG A 301 20.31 -42.39 1.23
CA ARG A 301 19.85 -43.39 0.25
C ARG A 301 18.53 -42.96 -0.42
N ALA A 302 17.61 -42.36 0.32
CA ALA A 302 16.38 -41.80 -0.24
C ALA A 302 16.68 -40.65 -1.23
N GLU A 303 17.66 -39.79 -0.92
CA GLU A 303 18.10 -38.72 -1.82
C GLU A 303 18.74 -39.27 -3.10
N ASP A 304 19.57 -40.31 -3.00
CA ASP A 304 20.19 -41.00 -4.13
C ASP A 304 19.14 -41.68 -5.04
N LEU A 305 18.15 -42.37 -4.45
CA LEU A 305 17.04 -42.96 -5.19
C LEU A 305 16.18 -41.90 -5.90
N LYS A 306 15.99 -40.71 -5.30
CA LYS A 306 15.29 -39.60 -5.95
C LYS A 306 16.05 -39.03 -7.13
N TYR A 307 17.38 -38.91 -7.03
CA TYR A 307 18.21 -38.51 -8.16
C TYR A 307 18.06 -39.51 -9.33
N GLN A 308 18.07 -40.80 -9.01
CA GLN A 308 17.87 -41.86 -9.99
C GLN A 308 16.44 -41.87 -10.56
N LEU A 309 15.42 -41.47 -9.79
CA LEU A 309 14.04 -41.33 -10.27
C LEU A 309 13.94 -40.20 -11.29
N ALA A 310 14.52 -39.03 -10.99
CA ALA A 310 14.53 -37.89 -11.92
C ALA A 310 15.27 -38.22 -13.24
N GLU A 311 16.37 -38.97 -13.15
CA GLU A 311 17.09 -39.47 -14.32
C GLU A 311 16.26 -40.49 -15.13
N ALA A 312 15.57 -41.41 -14.46
CA ALA A 312 14.68 -42.39 -15.10
C ALA A 312 13.46 -41.72 -15.76
N GLU A 313 12.89 -40.70 -15.13
CA GLU A 313 11.79 -39.89 -15.68
C GLU A 313 12.24 -39.09 -16.92
N SER A 314 13.43 -38.50 -16.88
CA SER A 314 14.03 -37.83 -18.05
C SER A 314 14.27 -38.78 -19.23
N ASN A 315 14.53 -40.06 -18.93
CA ASN A 315 14.79 -41.09 -19.93
C ASN A 315 13.53 -41.87 -20.34
N ASN A 316 12.34 -41.51 -19.83
CA ASN A 316 11.05 -42.19 -20.04
C ASN A 316 11.05 -43.69 -19.69
N ASP A 317 11.87 -44.12 -18.72
CA ASP A 317 11.95 -45.52 -18.29
C ASP A 317 10.95 -45.81 -17.16
N SER A 318 9.70 -46.08 -17.55
CA SER A 318 8.59 -46.30 -16.61
C SER A 318 8.79 -47.51 -15.69
N GLY A 319 9.45 -48.56 -16.17
CA GLY A 319 9.75 -49.75 -15.36
C GLY A 319 10.75 -49.44 -14.25
N ARG A 320 11.76 -48.63 -14.56
CA ARG A 320 12.75 -48.17 -13.59
C ARG A 320 12.18 -47.15 -12.59
N CYS A 321 11.27 -46.29 -13.03
CA CYS A 321 10.57 -45.38 -12.12
C CYS A 321 9.76 -46.14 -11.07
N GLU A 322 9.02 -47.18 -11.47
CA GLU A 322 8.24 -48.01 -10.54
C GLU A 322 9.14 -48.79 -9.58
N SER A 323 10.27 -49.35 -10.03
CA SER A 323 11.18 -50.07 -9.14
C SER A 323 11.83 -49.15 -8.11
N ILE A 324 12.21 -47.92 -8.50
CA ILE A 324 12.79 -46.92 -7.58
C ILE A 324 11.74 -46.45 -6.56
N ARG A 325 10.48 -46.29 -6.97
CA ARG A 325 9.38 -45.96 -6.05
C ARG A 325 9.13 -47.07 -5.03
N LEU A 326 9.16 -48.33 -5.45
CA LEU A 326 9.09 -49.48 -4.54
C LEU A 326 10.28 -49.51 -3.57
N GLU A 327 11.49 -49.22 -4.03
CA GLU A 327 12.67 -49.17 -3.16
C GLU A 327 12.59 -48.02 -2.13
N LEU A 328 12.02 -46.87 -2.52
CA LEU A 328 11.72 -45.78 -1.59
C LEU A 328 10.65 -46.17 -0.55
N GLU A 329 9.66 -46.97 -0.95
CA GLU A 329 8.67 -47.54 -0.02
C GLU A 329 9.31 -48.55 0.94
N GLU A 330 10.15 -49.47 0.46
CA GLU A 330 10.87 -50.45 1.29
C GLU A 330 11.82 -49.77 2.29
N LEU A 331 12.49 -48.68 1.88
CA LEU A 331 13.36 -47.90 2.75
C LEU A 331 12.57 -47.20 3.86
N ALA A 332 11.36 -46.71 3.55
CA ALA A 332 10.44 -46.17 4.57
C ALA A 332 10.02 -47.25 5.58
N ASP A 333 9.80 -48.49 5.12
CA ASP A 333 9.48 -49.64 5.97
C ASP A 333 10.61 -49.97 6.95
N GLN A 334 11.87 -49.92 6.51
CA GLN A 334 13.04 -50.20 7.36
C GLN A 334 13.26 -49.13 8.45
N ILE A 335 13.02 -47.85 8.14
CA ILE A 335 13.14 -46.75 9.13
C ILE A 335 12.13 -46.91 10.27
N LEU A 336 10.92 -47.38 9.95
CA LEU A 336 9.85 -47.55 10.93
C LEU A 336 10.00 -48.81 11.79
N ALA A 337 10.56 -49.88 11.25
CA ALA A 337 10.87 -51.10 12.01
C ALA A 337 11.89 -50.83 13.15
N GLY A 338 12.80 -49.86 12.95
CA GLY A 338 13.79 -49.44 13.96
C GLY A 338 13.22 -48.70 15.18
N GLN A 339 11.98 -48.20 15.12
CA GLN A 339 11.38 -47.37 16.18
C GLN A 339 10.61 -48.16 17.27
N GLY A 340 10.79 -49.47 17.36
CA GLY A 340 10.33 -50.26 18.53
C GLY A 340 8.83 -50.59 18.60
N LEU A 341 8.06 -50.39 17.51
CA LEU A 341 6.65 -50.81 17.40
C LEU A 341 6.50 -52.30 17.02
N SER A 342 7.33 -53.16 17.61
CA SER A 342 7.38 -54.60 17.33
C SER A 342 6.23 -55.34 18.02
N GLY A 343 5.14 -55.54 17.27
CA GLY A 343 3.99 -56.30 17.73
C GLY A 343 3.01 -56.69 16.63
N ARG A 344 3.50 -57.36 15.57
CA ARG A 344 2.81 -57.88 14.36
C ARG A 344 2.83 -56.94 13.14
N ALA A 345 3.77 -57.21 12.24
CA ALA A 345 3.98 -56.52 10.95
C ALA A 345 2.69 -56.24 10.14
N ARG A 346 1.68 -57.11 10.19
CA ARG A 346 0.41 -56.91 9.46
C ARG A 346 -0.45 -55.75 10.01
N ARG A 347 -0.42 -55.47 11.33
CA ARG A 347 -1.14 -54.33 11.93
C ARG A 347 -0.49 -52.98 11.61
N SER A 348 0.84 -52.97 11.38
CA SER A 348 1.58 -51.75 11.04
C SER A 348 1.24 -51.19 9.66
N GLN A 349 0.96 -52.06 8.68
CA GLN A 349 0.53 -51.63 7.33
C GLN A 349 -0.87 -51.00 7.39
N ASP A 350 -1.80 -51.63 8.12
CA ASP A 350 -3.17 -51.12 8.30
C ASP A 350 -3.18 -49.75 9.00
N ASP A 351 -2.35 -49.57 10.03
CA ASP A 351 -2.25 -48.28 10.72
C ASP A 351 -1.61 -47.19 9.84
N ARG A 352 -0.63 -47.54 9.00
CA ARG A 352 -0.01 -46.62 8.02
C ARG A 352 -0.99 -46.17 6.96
N ASP A 353 -1.73 -47.10 6.36
CA ASP A 353 -2.76 -46.78 5.38
C ASP A 353 -3.88 -45.95 6.01
N ARG A 354 -4.21 -46.21 7.28
CA ARG A 354 -5.16 -45.38 8.04
C ARG A 354 -4.64 -43.96 8.26
N ILE A 355 -3.37 -43.79 8.63
CA ILE A 355 -2.74 -42.47 8.82
C ILE A 355 -2.70 -41.71 7.49
N ARG A 356 -2.22 -42.34 6.42
CA ARG A 356 -2.19 -41.76 5.06
C ARG A 356 -3.58 -41.28 4.63
N LYS A 357 -4.58 -42.16 4.70
CA LYS A 357 -5.97 -41.81 4.36
C LYS A 357 -6.49 -40.68 5.25
N SER A 358 -6.19 -40.71 6.55
CA SER A 358 -6.62 -39.68 7.50
C SER A 358 -6.04 -38.30 7.18
N VAL A 359 -4.74 -38.21 6.88
CA VAL A 359 -4.05 -36.96 6.51
C VAL A 359 -4.56 -36.46 5.17
N SER A 360 -4.61 -37.32 4.15
CA SER A 360 -5.10 -36.94 2.81
C SER A 360 -6.53 -36.40 2.84
N MET A 361 -7.44 -37.08 3.55
CA MET A 361 -8.82 -36.59 3.71
C MET A 361 -8.89 -35.28 4.52
N ALA A 362 -8.00 -35.07 5.49
CA ALA A 362 -7.96 -33.83 6.26
C ALA A 362 -7.53 -32.65 5.40
N ILE A 363 -6.48 -32.82 4.58
CA ILE A 363 -6.01 -31.81 3.62
C ILE A 363 -7.10 -31.52 2.59
N GLU A 364 -7.72 -32.54 2.02
CA GLU A 364 -8.80 -32.38 1.04
C GLU A 364 -9.99 -31.58 1.60
N ARG A 365 -10.43 -31.89 2.82
CA ARG A 365 -11.49 -31.12 3.49
C ARG A 365 -11.08 -29.68 3.75
N ALA A 366 -9.81 -29.43 4.11
CA ALA A 366 -9.31 -28.08 4.33
C ALA A 366 -9.25 -27.27 3.03
N ILE A 367 -8.74 -27.84 1.94
CA ILE A 367 -8.75 -27.21 0.62
C ILE A 367 -10.19 -26.91 0.18
N GLY A 368 -11.12 -27.85 0.38
CA GLY A 368 -12.54 -27.63 0.09
C GLY A 368 -13.17 -26.50 0.93
N ALA A 369 -12.82 -26.40 2.21
CA ALA A 369 -13.28 -25.30 3.07
C ALA A 369 -12.70 -23.94 2.64
N ILE A 370 -11.41 -23.91 2.27
CA ILE A 370 -10.75 -22.72 1.74
C ILE A 370 -11.40 -22.30 0.42
N ARG A 371 -11.62 -23.24 -0.51
CA ARG A 371 -12.21 -22.97 -1.84
C ARG A 371 -13.59 -22.30 -1.76
N LYS A 372 -14.39 -22.57 -0.72
CA LYS A 372 -15.71 -21.93 -0.52
C LYS A 372 -15.61 -20.42 -0.26
N HIS A 373 -14.54 -19.97 0.40
CA HIS A 373 -14.36 -18.57 0.81
C HIS A 373 -13.27 -17.84 0.01
N ALA A 374 -12.33 -18.59 -0.57
CA ALA A 374 -11.24 -18.11 -1.41
C ALA A 374 -10.98 -19.13 -2.55
N PRO A 375 -11.76 -19.09 -3.64
CA PRO A 375 -11.66 -20.05 -4.74
C PRO A 375 -10.25 -20.14 -5.35
N ALA A 376 -9.62 -19.00 -5.63
CA ALA A 376 -8.27 -18.93 -6.23
C ALA A 376 -7.21 -19.58 -5.33
N LEU A 377 -7.26 -19.36 -4.01
CA LEU A 377 -6.37 -20.03 -3.06
C LEU A 377 -6.63 -21.55 -3.01
N GLY A 378 -7.90 -21.95 -3.04
CA GLY A 378 -8.28 -23.36 -3.06
C GLY A 378 -7.81 -24.10 -4.33
N GLU A 379 -7.79 -23.44 -5.47
CA GLU A 379 -7.24 -23.99 -6.73
C GLU A 379 -5.72 -24.07 -6.68
N HIS A 380 -5.07 -23.02 -6.17
CA HIS A 380 -3.62 -22.99 -5.99
C HIS A 380 -3.12 -24.15 -5.12
N LEU A 381 -3.73 -24.35 -3.95
CA LEU A 381 -3.34 -25.41 -3.03
C LEU A 381 -3.60 -26.81 -3.60
N ASP A 382 -4.71 -27.00 -4.32
CA ASP A 382 -5.05 -28.29 -4.95
C ASP A 382 -4.06 -28.67 -6.06
N LYS A 383 -3.58 -27.67 -6.81
CA LYS A 383 -2.58 -27.86 -7.86
C LYS A 383 -1.18 -28.14 -7.31
N HIS A 384 -0.82 -27.51 -6.20
CA HIS A 384 0.57 -27.50 -5.70
C HIS A 384 0.82 -28.42 -4.51
N ILE A 385 -0.20 -29.02 -3.90
CA ILE A 385 -0.02 -30.01 -2.83
C ILE A 385 -0.04 -31.43 -3.42
N HIS A 386 1.12 -32.08 -3.37
CA HIS A 386 1.25 -33.49 -3.73
C HIS A 386 0.96 -34.37 -2.50
N ARG A 387 0.11 -35.37 -2.69
CA ARG A 387 -0.37 -36.29 -1.64
C ARG A 387 0.23 -37.67 -1.85
N GLY A 388 0.51 -38.38 -0.76
CA GLY A 388 1.12 -39.71 -0.79
C GLY A 388 1.61 -40.13 0.59
N TYR A 389 2.57 -41.05 0.64
CA TYR A 389 3.35 -41.30 1.86
C TYR A 389 4.34 -40.17 2.16
N PHE A 390 4.80 -39.50 1.10
CA PHE A 390 5.53 -38.25 1.15
C PHE A 390 4.63 -37.15 0.59
N LEU A 391 4.47 -36.08 1.36
CA LEU A 391 3.67 -34.92 0.99
C LEU A 391 4.59 -33.74 0.74
N SER A 392 4.27 -32.91 -0.26
CA SER A 392 5.05 -31.72 -0.57
C SER A 392 4.16 -30.60 -1.08
N TYR A 393 4.65 -29.38 -0.95
CA TYR A 393 4.07 -28.19 -1.54
C TYR A 393 5.02 -27.63 -2.60
N SER A 394 4.63 -27.61 -3.87
CA SER A 394 5.46 -27.17 -5.00
C SER A 394 5.26 -25.70 -5.40
N GLY A 395 4.51 -24.93 -4.61
CA GLY A 395 4.25 -23.52 -4.92
C GLY A 395 5.48 -22.63 -4.68
N SER A 396 5.71 -21.66 -5.56
CA SER A 396 6.82 -20.70 -5.50
C SER A 396 6.45 -19.35 -4.88
N ILE A 397 5.25 -19.24 -4.29
CA ILE A 397 4.72 -18.00 -3.72
C ILE A 397 5.39 -17.71 -2.36
N PRO A 398 5.85 -16.47 -2.10
CA PRO A 398 6.49 -16.10 -0.83
C PRO A 398 5.45 -15.85 0.28
N TRP A 399 5.02 -16.92 0.93
CA TRP A 399 4.04 -16.87 2.02
C TRP A 399 4.61 -16.29 3.32
N LYS A 400 3.79 -15.47 4.01
CA LYS A 400 4.06 -15.00 5.39
C LYS A 400 3.24 -15.81 6.38
N PHE A 401 3.88 -16.32 7.43
CA PHE A 401 3.28 -17.22 8.44
C PHE A 401 3.05 -16.57 9.80
#